data_AF-A0A1B7NPU9-F1
#
_entry.id   AF-A0A1B7NPU9-F1
#
_cell.length_a   1.000
_cell.length_b   1.000
_cell.length_c   1.000
_cell.angle_alpha   90.00
_cell.angle_beta   90.00
_cell.angle_gamma   90.00
#
_symmetry.space_group_name_H-M   'P 1'
#
loop_
_entity.id
_entity.type
_entity.pdbx_description
1 polymer ?
#
loop_
_entity_poly.entity_id
_entity_poly.type
_entity_poly.pdbx_seq_one_letter_code
_entity_poly.pdbx_strand_id
1 'polypeptide(L)'
;MLKYQLYHQKAKLIKSCQLCLERDGYREAYAKHWSATATSPSGEVDLILCPVGPGCAPPHEMARYWGYTAQWNLLDYPGAVFPVTTVDPAADNRDESYQPRNDKDRYNYDIYTGPDRYEGAPVSLQLVGRRFCDEKVFAGLEAIEKAMGRE
;
A
#
# COMPACT_ATOMS: atom_id res chain seq x y z
N MET A 1 41.65 -2.46 18.20
CA MET A 1 40.30 -3.03 18.02
C MET A 1 39.18 -2.08 18.46
N LEU A 2 39.20 -1.55 19.69
CA LEU A 2 38.13 -0.67 20.22
C LEU A 2 37.87 0.63 19.42
N LYS A 3 38.93 1.34 19.01
CA LYS A 3 38.80 2.57 18.20
C LYS A 3 38.15 2.34 16.83
N TYR A 4 38.37 1.17 16.24
CA TYR A 4 37.81 0.80 14.93
C TYR A 4 36.30 0.49 15.04
N GLN A 5 35.89 -0.17 16.12
CA GLN A 5 34.47 -0.41 16.43
C GLN A 5 33.71 0.90 16.70
N LEU A 6 34.31 1.83 17.47
CA LEU A 6 33.72 3.15 17.71
C LEU A 6 33.53 3.95 16.40
N TYR A 7 34.52 3.90 15.51
CA TYR A 7 34.42 4.57 14.21
C TYR A 7 33.26 4.03 13.36
N HIS A 8 33.11 2.71 13.29
CA HIS A 8 31.99 2.08 12.57
C HIS A 8 30.63 2.41 13.19
N GLN A 9 30.53 2.46 14.52
CA GLN A 9 29.30 2.89 15.18
C GLN A 9 28.96 4.35 14.86
N LYS A 10 29.96 5.25 14.89
CA LYS A 10 29.77 6.66 14.55
C LYS A 10 29.35 6.84 13.08
N ALA A 11 29.97 6.10 12.15
CA ALA A 11 29.60 6.11 10.74
C ALA A 11 28.16 5.62 10.52
N LYS A 12 27.73 4.55 11.20
CA LYS A 12 26.34 4.06 11.17
C LYS A 12 25.36 5.09 11.72
N LEU A 13 25.69 5.77 12.82
CA LEU A 13 24.84 6.80 13.41
C LEU A 13 24.64 7.98 12.45
N ILE A 14 25.73 8.50 11.86
CA ILE A 14 25.66 9.59 10.89
C ILE A 14 24.76 9.21 9.71
N LYS A 15 24.95 8.00 9.16
CA LYS A 15 24.11 7.47 8.08
C LYS A 15 22.64 7.36 8.48
N SER A 16 22.36 6.89 9.70
CA SER A 16 20.99 6.80 10.21
C SER A 16 20.34 8.18 10.31
N CYS A 17 21.05 9.19 10.82
CA CYS A 17 20.54 10.55 10.88
C CYS A 17 20.26 11.14 9.49
N GLN A 18 21.15 10.90 8.52
CA GLN A 18 20.94 11.32 7.13
C GLN A 18 19.67 10.71 6.53
N LEU A 19 19.45 9.40 6.73
CA LEU A 19 18.23 8.72 6.26
C LEU A 19 16.98 9.25 6.95
N CYS A 20 17.05 9.61 8.24
CA CYS A 20 15.92 10.27 8.92
C CYS A 20 15.58 11.62 8.28
N LEU A 21 16.58 12.44 7.96
CA LEU A 21 16.38 13.73 7.29
C LEU A 21 15.77 13.54 5.89
N GLU A 22 16.26 12.58 5.12
CA GLU A 22 15.70 12.26 3.79
C GLU A 22 14.24 11.79 3.88
N ARG A 23 13.93 10.91 4.84
CA ARG A 23 12.56 10.46 5.13
C ARG A 23 11.66 11.63 5.49
N ASP A 24 12.12 12.53 6.35
CA ASP A 24 11.31 13.66 6.81
C ASP A 24 11.08 14.67 5.67
N GLY A 25 12.08 14.91 4.81
CA GLY A 25 11.90 15.67 3.59
C GLY A 25 10.90 15.04 2.61
N TYR A 26 10.91 13.70 2.49
CA TYR A 26 9.93 12.98 1.68
C TYR A 26 8.50 13.11 2.25
N ARG A 27 8.34 12.97 3.57
CA ARG A 27 7.05 13.17 4.27
C ARG A 27 6.51 14.58 4.07
N GLU A 28 7.37 15.59 4.17
CA GLU A 28 7.01 16.98 3.94
C GLU A 28 6.56 17.20 2.48
N ALA A 29 7.32 16.70 1.51
CA ALA A 29 6.98 16.80 0.10
C ALA A 29 5.62 16.15 -0.21
N TYR A 30 5.36 14.96 0.34
CA TYR A 30 4.08 14.27 0.15
C TYR A 30 2.92 15.03 0.81
N ALA A 31 3.10 15.53 2.03
CA ALA A 31 2.08 16.32 2.73
C ALA A 31 1.71 17.61 1.95
N LYS A 32 2.71 18.28 1.37
CA LYS A 32 2.51 19.43 0.47
C LYS A 32 1.75 19.04 -0.79
N HIS A 33 2.10 17.91 -1.41
CA HIS A 33 1.40 17.41 -2.59
C HIS A 33 -0.07 17.10 -2.29
N TRP A 34 -0.34 16.43 -1.17
CA TRP A 34 -1.70 16.19 -0.70
C TRP A 34 -2.43 17.52 -0.49
N SER A 35 -1.81 18.51 0.16
CA SER A 35 -2.47 19.81 0.37
C SER A 35 -2.71 20.60 -0.91
N ALA A 36 -1.87 20.42 -1.93
CA ALA A 36 -2.09 21.05 -3.22
C ALA A 36 -3.37 20.55 -3.92
N THR A 37 -3.89 19.37 -3.54
CA THR A 37 -5.18 18.87 -4.07
C THR A 37 -6.36 19.77 -3.70
N ALA A 38 -6.23 20.66 -2.71
CA ALA A 38 -7.22 21.67 -2.37
C ALA A 38 -7.59 22.61 -3.52
N THR A 39 -6.77 22.65 -4.58
CA THR A 39 -7.07 23.38 -5.82
C THR A 39 -8.12 22.70 -6.70
N SER A 40 -8.50 21.44 -6.42
CA SER A 40 -9.57 20.74 -7.11
C SER A 40 -10.94 21.39 -6.82
N PRO A 41 -11.91 21.38 -7.76
CA PRO A 41 -13.28 21.81 -7.52
C PRO A 41 -13.97 21.06 -6.37
N SER A 42 -13.55 19.82 -6.08
CA SER A 42 -14.06 19.01 -4.97
C SER A 42 -13.36 19.26 -3.63
N GLY A 43 -12.43 20.22 -3.56
CA GLY A 43 -11.63 20.50 -2.38
C GLY A 43 -10.43 19.56 -2.21
N GLU A 44 -9.79 19.65 -1.04
CA GLU A 44 -8.64 18.80 -0.68
C GLU A 44 -9.11 17.35 -0.56
N VAL A 45 -8.29 16.40 -1.00
CA VAL A 45 -8.57 14.97 -0.82
C VAL A 45 -8.68 14.67 0.68
N ASP A 46 -9.79 14.06 1.14
CA ASP A 46 -9.92 13.62 2.53
C ASP A 46 -9.25 12.28 2.79
N LEU A 47 -9.41 11.34 1.85
CA LEU A 47 -8.98 9.95 1.96
C LEU A 47 -8.51 9.44 0.59
N ILE A 48 -7.55 8.51 0.59
CA ILE A 48 -7.07 7.81 -0.60
C ILE A 48 -7.59 6.38 -0.57
N LEU A 49 -8.33 5.99 -1.61
CA LEU A 49 -8.69 4.60 -1.86
C LEU A 49 -7.68 4.00 -2.84
N CYS A 50 -7.01 2.91 -2.45
CA CYS A 50 -5.98 2.27 -3.25
C CYS A 50 -5.95 0.74 -3.07
N PRO A 51 -5.27 -0.01 -3.96
CA PRO A 51 -5.04 -1.43 -3.76
C PRO A 51 -4.14 -1.68 -2.53
N VAL A 52 -4.39 -2.78 -1.81
CA VAL A 52 -3.52 -3.23 -0.70
C VAL A 52 -2.41 -4.17 -1.17
N GLY A 53 -2.58 -4.78 -2.34
CA GLY A 53 -1.66 -5.76 -2.91
C GLY A 53 -1.85 -5.90 -4.42
N PRO A 54 -0.98 -6.69 -5.08
CA PRO A 54 -1.02 -6.87 -6.53
C PRO A 54 -2.20 -7.74 -7.02
N GLY A 55 -2.90 -8.44 -6.13
CA GLY A 55 -4.02 -9.31 -6.46
C GLY A 55 -4.69 -9.90 -5.21
N CYS A 56 -5.40 -11.02 -5.41
CA CYS A 56 -5.96 -11.81 -4.31
C CYS A 56 -4.86 -12.41 -3.40
N ALA A 57 -5.27 -13.03 -2.30
CA ALA A 57 -4.34 -13.65 -1.34
C ALA A 57 -3.40 -14.66 -2.06
N PRO A 58 -2.07 -14.42 -2.06
CA PRO A 58 -1.13 -15.32 -2.72
C PRO A 58 -0.97 -16.61 -1.93
N PRO A 59 -0.50 -17.71 -2.56
CA PRO A 59 -0.17 -18.93 -1.86
C PRO A 59 0.92 -18.70 -0.82
N HIS A 60 0.99 -19.59 0.17
CA HIS A 60 2.02 -19.56 1.19
C HIS A 60 3.43 -19.46 0.58
N GLU A 61 4.29 -18.67 1.21
CA GLU A 61 5.69 -18.44 0.80
C GLU A 61 5.86 -17.72 -0.57
N MET A 62 4.79 -17.15 -1.14
CA MET A 62 4.84 -16.44 -2.45
C MET A 62 4.62 -14.92 -2.36
N ALA A 63 4.27 -14.38 -1.19
CA ALA A 63 4.06 -12.93 -1.00
C ALA A 63 5.40 -12.16 -0.99
N ARG A 64 5.89 -11.74 -2.16
CA ARG A 64 7.20 -11.07 -2.31
C ARG A 64 7.13 -9.56 -2.51
N TYR A 65 5.95 -9.01 -2.77
CA TYR A 65 5.77 -7.57 -3.01
C TYR A 65 4.86 -6.95 -1.95
N TRP A 66 5.38 -5.96 -1.24
CA TRP A 66 4.69 -5.24 -0.17
C TRP A 66 4.63 -3.72 -0.42
N GLY A 67 4.98 -3.28 -1.64
CA GLY A 67 5.11 -1.85 -1.97
C GLY A 67 3.82 -1.05 -1.79
N TYR A 68 2.66 -1.65 -2.07
CA TYR A 68 1.34 -1.03 -1.91
C TYR A 68 1.09 -0.54 -0.47
N THR A 69 1.57 -1.26 0.55
CA THR A 69 1.43 -0.87 1.96
C THR A 69 2.69 -0.21 2.53
N ALA A 70 3.87 -0.52 2.00
CA ALA A 70 5.16 0.05 2.41
C ALA A 70 5.18 1.59 2.36
N GLN A 71 4.54 2.15 1.33
CA GLN A 71 4.46 3.59 1.10
C GLN A 71 3.86 4.32 2.31
N TRP A 72 2.78 3.79 2.87
CA TRP A 72 2.05 4.41 3.97
C TRP A 72 2.79 4.28 5.30
N ASN A 73 3.51 3.18 5.50
CA ASN A 73 4.44 3.01 6.64
C ASN A 73 5.57 4.05 6.60
N LEU A 74 6.16 4.29 5.41
CA LEU A 74 7.20 5.30 5.25
C LEU A 74 6.68 6.70 5.59
N LEU A 75 5.47 7.02 5.15
CA LEU A 75 4.82 8.31 5.38
C LEU A 75 4.26 8.49 6.80
N ASP A 76 4.11 7.40 7.58
CA ASP A 76 3.43 7.39 8.88
C ASP A 76 1.95 7.81 8.76
N TYR A 77 1.26 7.28 7.75
CA TYR A 77 -0.15 7.59 7.48
C TYR A 77 -1.04 6.42 7.89
N PRO A 78 -2.15 6.68 8.60
CA PRO A 78 -3.08 5.63 9.00
C PRO A 78 -3.80 5.05 7.77
N GLY A 79 -4.04 3.74 7.80
CA GLY A 79 -4.85 3.09 6.77
C GLY A 79 -5.58 1.86 7.30
N ALA A 80 -6.74 1.60 6.72
CA ALA A 80 -7.58 0.45 7.02
C ALA A 80 -7.75 -0.41 5.77
N VAL A 81 -7.66 -1.73 5.92
CA VAL A 81 -7.84 -2.70 4.83
C VAL A 81 -9.18 -3.39 5.02
N PHE A 82 -9.92 -3.51 3.94
CA PHE A 82 -11.26 -4.10 3.96
C PHE A 82 -11.51 -4.95 2.70
N PRO A 83 -12.24 -6.07 2.83
CA PRO A 83 -12.54 -6.94 1.70
C PRO A 83 -13.62 -6.32 0.82
N VAL A 84 -13.43 -6.37 -0.50
CA VAL A 84 -14.38 -5.82 -1.48
C VAL A 84 -15.11 -6.91 -2.28
N THR A 85 -14.41 -7.97 -2.65
CA THR A 85 -14.97 -9.10 -3.40
C THR A 85 -14.18 -10.37 -3.13
N THR A 86 -14.60 -11.48 -3.71
CA THR A 86 -13.86 -12.72 -3.82
C THR A 86 -13.64 -13.08 -5.29
N VAL A 87 -12.63 -13.88 -5.58
CA VAL A 87 -12.38 -14.37 -6.94
C VAL A 87 -13.55 -15.25 -7.41
N ASP A 88 -14.06 -14.94 -8.60
CA ASP A 88 -15.13 -15.65 -9.31
C ASP A 88 -14.56 -16.36 -10.55
N PRO A 89 -14.56 -17.71 -10.60
CA PRO A 89 -14.08 -18.46 -11.77
C PRO A 89 -14.78 -18.16 -13.09
N ALA A 90 -16.01 -17.64 -13.08
CA ALA A 90 -16.71 -17.27 -14.30
C ALA A 90 -16.21 -15.93 -14.87
N ALA A 91 -15.72 -15.02 -14.02
CA ALA A 91 -15.37 -13.65 -14.40
C ALA A 91 -13.86 -13.39 -14.42
N ASP A 92 -13.09 -13.99 -13.51
CA ASP A 92 -11.71 -13.63 -13.21
C ASP A 92 -10.68 -14.50 -13.95
N ASN A 93 -10.89 -14.69 -15.25
CA ASN A 93 -9.92 -15.38 -16.10
C ASN A 93 -8.60 -14.59 -16.17
N ARG A 94 -7.48 -15.32 -16.21
CA ARG A 94 -6.14 -14.71 -16.34
C ARG A 94 -6.05 -13.95 -17.68
N ASP A 95 -5.55 -12.71 -17.64
CA ASP A 95 -5.35 -11.91 -18.85
C ASP A 95 -4.05 -12.32 -19.57
N GLU A 96 -4.17 -13.10 -20.63
CA GLU A 96 -3.02 -13.55 -21.42
C GLU A 96 -2.36 -12.42 -22.24
N SER A 97 -2.97 -11.23 -22.31
CA SER A 97 -2.43 -10.08 -23.04
C SER A 97 -1.53 -9.19 -22.19
N TYR A 98 -1.51 -9.38 -20.87
CA TYR A 98 -0.73 -8.56 -19.95
C TYR A 98 0.78 -8.63 -20.24
N GLN A 99 1.42 -7.46 -20.30
CA GLN A 99 2.86 -7.33 -20.50
C GLN A 99 3.54 -6.82 -19.22
N PRO A 100 4.27 -7.69 -18.49
CA PRO A 100 4.97 -7.28 -17.28
C PRO A 100 6.03 -6.23 -17.56
N ARG A 101 6.12 -5.22 -16.70
CA ARG A 101 7.07 -4.10 -16.79
C ARG A 101 8.51 -4.50 -16.47
N ASN A 102 8.70 -5.54 -15.66
CA ASN A 102 9.98 -6.08 -15.24
C ASN A 102 9.81 -7.49 -14.63
N ASP A 103 10.91 -8.12 -14.22
CA ASP A 103 10.90 -9.49 -13.69
C ASP A 103 10.12 -9.62 -12.36
N LYS A 104 10.11 -8.58 -11.52
CA LYS A 104 9.34 -8.60 -10.26
C LYS A 104 7.84 -8.53 -10.54
N ASP A 105 7.47 -7.72 -11.52
CA ASP A 105 6.09 -7.61 -11.99
C ASP A 105 5.62 -8.94 -12.59
N ARG A 106 6.44 -9.53 -13.46
CA ARG A 106 6.20 -10.87 -14.05
C ARG A 106 5.99 -11.92 -12.97
N TYR A 107 6.86 -11.95 -11.96
CA TYR A 107 6.72 -12.89 -10.85
C TYR A 107 5.36 -12.73 -10.15
N ASN A 108 4.95 -11.52 -9.80
CA ASN A 108 3.66 -11.31 -9.12
C ASN A 108 2.47 -11.67 -10.02
N TYR A 109 2.57 -11.36 -11.32
CA TYR A 109 1.54 -11.69 -12.29
C TYR A 109 1.38 -13.20 -12.47
N ASP A 110 2.49 -13.93 -12.57
CA ASP A 110 2.51 -15.39 -12.79
C ASP A 110 2.11 -16.20 -11.55
N ILE A 111 2.05 -15.59 -10.35
CA ILE A 111 1.45 -16.24 -9.16
C ILE A 111 -0.01 -16.59 -9.45
N TYR A 112 -0.74 -15.71 -10.14
CA TYR A 112 -2.11 -15.95 -10.51
C TYR A 112 -2.14 -16.86 -11.75
N THR A 113 -2.32 -18.17 -11.51
CA THR A 113 -2.37 -19.19 -12.58
C THR A 113 -3.75 -19.34 -13.24
N GLY A 114 -4.74 -18.58 -12.79
CA GLY A 114 -6.15 -18.73 -13.17
C GLY A 114 -7.06 -18.91 -11.95
N PRO A 115 -8.38 -18.75 -12.11
CA PRO A 115 -9.28 -18.59 -10.98
C PRO A 115 -9.53 -19.86 -10.17
N ASP A 116 -9.42 -21.06 -10.76
CA ASP A 116 -9.73 -22.34 -10.09
C ASP A 116 -8.94 -22.55 -8.79
N ARG A 117 -7.69 -22.07 -8.75
CA ARG A 117 -6.84 -22.18 -7.55
C ARG A 117 -7.21 -21.15 -6.47
N TYR A 118 -7.85 -20.06 -6.86
CA TYR A 118 -8.13 -18.90 -6.03
C TYR A 118 -9.61 -18.69 -5.79
N GLU A 119 -10.48 -19.62 -6.20
CA GLU A 119 -11.93 -19.53 -6.02
C GLU A 119 -12.29 -19.14 -4.58
N GLY A 120 -13.08 -18.06 -4.43
CA GLY A 120 -13.48 -17.57 -3.12
C GLY A 120 -12.39 -16.83 -2.33
N ALA A 121 -11.15 -16.72 -2.84
CA ALA A 121 -10.10 -15.98 -2.18
C ALA A 121 -10.46 -14.47 -2.12
N PRO A 122 -10.28 -13.82 -0.97
CA PRO A 122 -10.66 -12.43 -0.81
C PRO A 122 -9.75 -11.49 -1.62
N VAL A 123 -10.36 -10.47 -2.19
CA VAL A 123 -9.72 -9.31 -2.79
C VAL A 123 -10.08 -8.10 -1.92
N SER A 124 -9.08 -7.34 -1.52
CA SER A 124 -9.23 -6.23 -0.58
C SER A 124 -8.68 -4.94 -1.15
N LEU A 125 -9.24 -3.82 -0.69
CA LEU A 125 -8.70 -2.49 -0.90
C LEU A 125 -8.21 -1.91 0.42
N GLN A 126 -7.49 -0.80 0.33
CA GLN A 126 -7.01 -0.03 1.46
C GLN A 126 -7.54 1.40 1.35
N LEU A 127 -8.01 1.92 2.47
CA LEU A 127 -8.34 3.32 2.65
C LEU A 127 -7.24 3.97 3.51
N VAL A 128 -6.70 5.11 3.07
CA VAL A 128 -5.60 5.81 3.74
C VAL A 128 -5.99 7.24 4.04
N GLY A 129 -5.69 7.69 5.25
CA GLY A 129 -5.91 9.06 5.69
C GLY A 129 -4.61 9.82 5.92
N ARG A 130 -4.72 11.11 6.25
CA ARG A 130 -3.58 11.89 6.72
C ARG A 130 -3.08 11.38 8.07
N ARG A 131 -1.80 11.61 8.33
CA ARG A 131 -1.17 11.36 9.64
C ARG A 131 -2.01 11.98 10.77
N PHE A 132 -2.29 11.19 11.81
CA PHE A 132 -3.13 11.56 12.97
C PHE A 132 -4.60 11.84 12.64
N CYS A 133 -5.14 11.25 11.58
CA CYS A 133 -6.55 11.36 11.20
C CYS A 133 -7.21 9.97 11.11
N ASP A 134 -6.86 9.07 12.03
CA ASP A 134 -7.36 7.70 12.12
C ASP A 134 -8.90 7.66 12.16
N GLU A 135 -9.53 8.59 12.87
CA GLU A 135 -10.98 8.72 12.98
C GLU A 135 -11.65 9.01 11.64
N LYS A 136 -10.99 9.81 10.77
CA LYS A 136 -11.47 10.04 9.40
C LYS A 136 -11.39 8.77 8.56
N VAL A 137 -10.35 7.95 8.76
CA VAL A 137 -10.21 6.66 8.06
C VAL A 137 -11.35 5.73 8.45
N PHE A 138 -11.66 5.63 9.75
CA PHE A 138 -12.79 4.80 10.20
C PHE A 138 -14.15 5.32 9.72
N ALA A 139 -14.38 6.64 9.76
CA ALA A 139 -15.61 7.22 9.23
C ALA A 139 -15.77 6.98 7.72
N GLY A 140 -14.67 7.09 6.97
CA GLY A 140 -14.65 6.77 5.54
C GLY A 140 -14.88 5.30 5.27
N LEU A 141 -14.30 4.41 6.08
CA LEU A 141 -14.53 2.97 5.98
C LEU A 141 -15.99 2.63 6.26
N GLU A 142 -16.61 3.20 7.30
CA GLU A 142 -18.03 3.02 7.60
C GLU A 142 -18.92 3.46 6.41
N ALA A 143 -18.59 4.58 5.78
CA ALA A 143 -19.29 5.05 4.59
C ALA A 143 -19.14 4.07 3.40
N ILE A 144 -17.95 3.48 3.23
CA ILE A 144 -17.69 2.49 2.17
C ILE A 144 -18.42 1.17 2.46
N GLU A 145 -18.40 0.65 3.68
CA GLU A 145 -19.14 -0.57 4.06
C GLU A 145 -20.64 -0.41 3.80
N LYS A 146 -21.22 0.74 4.17
CA LYS A 146 -22.62 1.09 3.85
C LYS A 146 -22.88 1.15 2.35
N ALA A 147 -21.96 1.74 1.57
CA ALA A 147 -22.10 1.80 0.11
C ALA A 147 -22.01 0.41 -0.55
N MET A 148 -21.29 -0.52 0.08
CA MET A 148 -21.25 -1.94 -0.31
C MET A 148 -22.46 -2.75 0.20
N GLY A 149 -23.40 -2.12 0.91
CA GLY A 149 -24.61 -2.78 1.43
C GLY A 149 -24.38 -3.57 2.73
N ARG A 150 -23.34 -3.24 3.50
CA ARG A 150 -23.03 -3.85 4.80
C ARG A 150 -23.39 -2.88 5.93
N GLU A 151 -23.77 -3.42 7.08
CA GLU A 151 -24.19 -2.63 8.26
C GLU A 151 -23.02 -2.11 9.10
#